data_AF-A0A3L7W0E2-F1
#
_entry.id   AF-A0A3L7W0E2-F1
#
_cell.length_a   1.000
_cell.length_b   1.000
_cell.length_c   1.000
_cell.angle_alpha   90.00
_cell.angle_beta   90.00
_cell.angle_gamma   90.00
#
_symmetry.space_group_name_H-M   'P 1'
#
loop_
_entity.id
_entity.type
_entity.pdbx_description
1 polymer ?
#
loop_
_entity_poly.entity_id
_entity_poly.type
_entity_poly.pdbx_seq_one_letter_code
_entity_poly.pdbx_strand_id
1 'polypeptide(L)'
;AAQAWLAGPGQYGNALRRTAPAATQLRGINIQNGLVTVDLTQPFADVSDRPGAIRTLVETLTDVPGVKSVQVLIEGKSIGELWGNEYNRAFEARVINPE
;
A
#
# COMPACT_ATOMS: atom_id res chain seq x y z
N ALA A 1 -9.12 20.49 2.85
CA ALA A 1 -9.75 19.28 3.43
C ALA A 1 -8.67 18.54 4.21
N ALA A 2 -8.89 18.31 5.51
CA ALA A 2 -7.88 17.81 6.44
C ALA A 2 -7.49 16.36 6.10
N GLN A 3 -6.21 16.12 5.80
CA GLN A 3 -5.67 14.76 5.76
C GLN A 3 -5.50 14.29 7.20
N ALA A 4 -6.42 13.47 7.68
CA ALA A 4 -6.27 12.80 8.97
C ALA A 4 -5.25 11.65 8.81
N TRP A 5 -3.97 11.99 8.90
CA TRP A 5 -2.90 11.02 9.08
C TRP A 5 -3.04 10.47 10.49
N LEU A 6 -3.63 9.28 10.62
CA LEU A 6 -3.83 8.65 11.93
C LEU A 6 -2.46 8.41 12.58
N ALA A 7 -2.40 8.76 13.86
CA ALA A 7 -1.21 8.71 14.70
C ALA A 7 -0.63 7.28 14.76
N GLY A 8 0.45 7.08 14.00
CA GLY A 8 1.32 5.93 14.12
C GLY A 8 0.85 4.67 13.36
N PRO A 9 1.80 3.81 12.96
CA PRO A 9 1.56 2.68 12.07
C PRO A 9 0.56 1.62 12.57
N GLY A 10 0.25 1.55 13.87
CA GLY A 10 -0.59 0.50 14.45
C GLY A 10 -0.20 -0.91 13.97
N GLN A 11 -1.18 -1.79 13.83
CA GLN A 11 -1.01 -3.13 13.25
C GLN A 11 -0.56 -3.11 11.77
N TYR A 12 -0.92 -2.06 11.03
CA TYR A 12 -0.67 -1.95 9.59
C TYR A 12 0.80 -1.72 9.26
N GLY A 13 1.48 -0.80 9.95
CA GLY A 13 2.89 -0.56 9.67
C GLY A 13 3.82 -1.66 10.20
N ASN A 14 3.39 -2.46 11.17
CA ASN A 14 4.09 -3.70 11.53
C ASN A 14 4.00 -4.75 10.41
N ALA A 15 2.83 -4.86 9.75
CA ALA A 15 2.66 -5.75 8.61
C ALA A 15 3.51 -5.28 7.42
N LEU A 16 3.51 -3.97 7.13
CA LEU A 16 4.31 -3.35 6.07
C LEU A 16 5.82 -3.51 6.27
N ARG A 17 6.31 -3.35 7.51
CA ARG A 17 7.74 -3.55 7.83
C ARG A 17 8.27 -4.94 7.51
N ARG A 18 7.41 -5.96 7.48
CA ARG A 18 7.81 -7.34 7.18
C ARG A 18 7.85 -7.65 5.69
N THR A 19 7.12 -6.88 4.87
CA THR A 19 6.89 -7.21 3.46
C THR A 19 7.49 -6.21 2.49
N ALA A 20 7.84 -5.01 2.96
CA ALA A 20 8.52 -4.03 2.15
C ALA A 20 10.05 -4.29 2.07
N PRO A 21 10.72 -3.85 0.99
CA PRO A 21 12.18 -3.85 0.91
C PRO A 21 12.82 -3.17 2.13
N ALA A 22 14.02 -3.61 2.53
CA ALA A 22 14.67 -3.16 3.77
C ALA A 22 14.86 -1.64 3.90
N ALA A 23 14.92 -0.91 2.78
CA ALA A 23 15.06 0.56 2.76
C ALA A 23 13.72 1.31 2.70
N THR A 24 12.61 0.61 2.49
CA THR A 24 11.29 1.23 2.38
C THR A 24 10.74 1.57 3.77
N GLN A 25 10.33 2.82 3.95
CA GLN A 25 9.69 3.32 5.16
C GLN A 25 8.25 3.75 4.88
N LEU A 26 7.38 3.53 5.85
CA LEU A 26 6.03 4.06 5.86
C LEU A 26 6.07 5.52 6.31
N ARG A 27 5.66 6.44 5.43
CA ARG A 27 5.49 7.86 5.74
C ARG A 27 4.13 8.14 6.37
N GLY A 28 3.11 7.39 5.97
CA GLY A 28 1.84 7.39 6.68
C GLY A 28 0.76 6.57 6.00
N ILE A 29 -0.37 6.47 6.71
CA ILE A 29 -1.50 5.63 6.33
C ILE A 29 -2.80 6.39 6.59
N ASN A 30 -3.76 6.24 5.68
CA ASN A 30 -5.10 6.80 5.78
C ASN A 30 -6.11 5.72 5.40
N ILE A 31 -7.18 5.59 6.18
CA ILE A 31 -8.20 4.56 5.98
C ILE A 31 -9.55 5.24 5.86
N GLN A 32 -10.22 5.05 4.73
CA GLN A 32 -11.54 5.63 4.47
C GLN A 32 -12.41 4.63 3.71
N ASN A 33 -13.56 4.25 4.30
CA ASN A 33 -14.57 3.37 3.68
C ASN A 33 -14.00 2.04 3.11
N GLY A 34 -12.99 1.48 3.78
CA GLY A 34 -12.32 0.25 3.35
C GLY A 34 -11.23 0.42 2.29
N LEU A 35 -10.95 1.64 1.85
CA LEU A 35 -9.74 1.99 1.09
C LEU A 35 -8.63 2.38 2.07
N VAL A 36 -7.49 1.70 1.97
CA VAL A 36 -6.24 2.07 2.65
C VAL A 36 -5.35 2.81 1.67
N THR A 37 -5.05 4.06 1.94
CA THR A 37 -3.99 4.80 1.24
C THR A 37 -2.71 4.70 2.06
N VAL A 38 -1.65 4.18 1.44
CA VAL A 38 -0.33 4.01 2.06
C VAL A 38 0.69 4.88 1.33
N ASP A 39 1.38 5.76 2.07
CA ASP A 39 2.45 6.61 1.55
C ASP A 39 3.81 6.07 1.99
N LEU A 40 4.65 5.71 1.03
CA LEU A 40 5.96 5.08 1.22
C LEU A 40 7.09 5.98 0.73
N THR A 41 8.31 5.68 1.16
CA THR A 41 9.52 6.32 0.62
C THR A 41 9.92 5.74 -0.74
N GLN A 42 10.75 6.50 -1.48
CA GLN A 42 11.23 6.16 -2.83
C GLN A 42 11.77 4.73 -3.04
N PRO A 43 12.48 4.06 -2.10
CA PRO A 43 13.00 2.71 -2.32
C PRO A 43 11.96 1.65 -2.71
N PHE A 44 10.68 1.86 -2.39
CA PHE A 44 9.62 0.97 -2.89
C PHE A 44 9.42 1.09 -4.40
N ALA A 45 9.58 2.29 -4.97
CA ALA A 45 9.46 2.53 -6.41
C ALA A 45 10.62 1.92 -7.22
N ASP A 46 11.77 1.69 -6.58
CA ASP A 46 12.98 1.21 -7.23
C ASP A 46 13.08 -0.33 -7.29
N VAL A 47 12.07 -1.05 -6.81
CA VAL A 47 12.06 -2.51 -6.85
C VAL A 47 12.01 -3.05 -8.28
N SER A 48 12.73 -4.13 -8.53
CA SER A 48 12.75 -4.79 -9.84
C SER A 48 11.45 -5.54 -10.14
N ASP A 49 10.89 -6.24 -9.14
CA ASP A 49 9.62 -6.96 -9.26
C ASP A 49 8.44 -6.10 -8.77
N ARG A 50 8.00 -5.18 -9.62
CA ARG A 50 6.88 -4.28 -9.34
C ARG A 50 5.54 -5.03 -9.10
N PRO A 51 5.14 -6.01 -9.94
CA PRO A 51 3.91 -6.75 -9.71
C PRO A 51 3.93 -7.57 -8.42
N GLY A 52 5.05 -8.22 -8.10
CA GLY A 52 5.21 -8.96 -6.86
C GLY A 52 5.13 -8.07 -5.63
N ALA A 53 5.83 -6.93 -5.64
CA ALA A 53 5.80 -5.97 -4.53
C ALA A 53 4.39 -5.44 -4.24
N ILE A 54 3.62 -5.07 -5.28
CA ILE A 54 2.23 -4.63 -5.12
C ILE A 54 1.36 -5.76 -4.60
N ARG A 55 1.49 -6.96 -5.16
CA ARG A 55 0.69 -8.11 -4.73
C ARG A 55 0.90 -8.39 -3.24
N THR A 56 2.16 -8.54 -2.80
CA THR A 56 2.47 -8.82 -1.40
C THR A 56 1.96 -7.72 -0.47
N LEU A 57 2.14 -6.45 -0.88
CA LEU A 57 1.64 -5.30 -0.14
C LEU A 57 0.12 -5.33 0.03
N VAL A 58 -0.60 -5.55 -1.07
CA VAL A 58 -2.06 -5.59 -1.11
C VAL A 58 -2.57 -6.72 -0.23
N GLU A 59 -2.10 -7.96 -0.44
CA GLU A 59 -2.50 -9.14 0.34
C GLU A 59 -2.32 -8.88 1.85
N THR A 60 -1.15 -8.38 2.25
CA THR A 60 -0.83 -8.10 3.65
C THR A 60 -1.78 -7.09 4.30
N LEU A 61 -2.16 -6.03 3.57
CA LEU A 61 -3.03 -4.99 4.10
C LEU A 61 -4.51 -5.40 4.05
N THR A 62 -4.91 -6.19 3.06
CA THR A 62 -6.29 -6.68 2.93
C THR A 62 -6.63 -7.84 3.87
N ASP A 63 -5.61 -8.53 4.41
CA ASP A 63 -5.80 -9.48 5.53
C ASP A 63 -6.32 -8.81 6.80
N VAL A 64 -6.22 -7.48 6.89
CA VAL A 64 -6.76 -6.73 8.02
C VAL A 64 -8.27 -6.54 7.86
N PRO A 65 -9.10 -6.95 8.85
CA PRO A 65 -10.55 -6.80 8.77
C PRO A 65 -11.00 -5.37 8.47
N GLY A 66 -11.86 -5.22 7.47
CA GLY A 66 -12.41 -3.94 7.05
C GLY A 66 -11.66 -3.26 5.91
N VAL A 67 -10.49 -3.77 5.51
CA VAL A 67 -9.76 -3.31 4.31
C VAL A 67 -10.27 -4.07 3.09
N LYS A 68 -10.62 -3.33 2.03
CA LYS A 68 -11.11 -3.86 0.75
C LYS A 68 -10.12 -3.63 -0.37
N SER A 69 -9.44 -2.48 -0.34
CA SER A 69 -8.51 -2.08 -1.39
C SER A 69 -7.40 -1.20 -0.84
N VAL A 70 -6.30 -1.13 -1.60
CA VAL A 70 -5.09 -0.41 -1.25
C VAL A 70 -4.70 0.53 -2.38
N GLN A 71 -4.45 1.79 -2.06
CA GLN A 71 -3.82 2.77 -2.96
C GLN A 71 -2.42 3.08 -2.45
N VAL A 72 -1.44 3.07 -3.36
CA VAL A 72 -0.03 3.28 -3.03
C VAL A 72 0.42 4.64 -3.52
N LEU A 73 1.01 5.40 -2.61
CA LEU A 73 1.70 6.65 -2.88
C LEU A 73 3.19 6.49 -2.59
N ILE A 74 4.01 7.19 -3.36
CA ILE A 74 5.44 7.35 -3.12
C ILE A 74 5.69 8.84 -2.88
N GLU A 75 6.06 9.16 -1.66
CA GLU A 75 6.35 10.51 -1.21
C GLU A 75 5.22 11.52 -1.53
N GLY A 76 3.98 11.05 -1.36
CA GLY A 76 2.76 11.82 -1.63
C GLY A 76 2.28 11.81 -3.09
N LYS A 77 2.97 11.13 -4.00
CA LYS A 77 2.60 11.03 -5.43
C LYS A 77 2.06 9.65 -5.79
N SER A 78 1.22 9.56 -6.82
CA SER A 78 0.72 8.25 -7.27
C SER A 78 1.88 7.41 -7.79
N ILE A 79 1.97 6.14 -7.37
CA ILE A 79 3.00 5.23 -7.90
C ILE A 79 2.84 5.02 -9.42
N GLY A 80 1.65 5.22 -9.97
CA GLY A 80 1.40 5.20 -11.41
C GLY A 80 2.15 6.27 -12.20
N GLU A 81 2.52 7.39 -11.57
CA GLU A 81 3.39 8.40 -12.21
C GLU A 81 4.82 7.87 -12.44
N LEU A 82 5.26 6.89 -11.65
CA LEU A 82 6.60 6.29 -11.74
C LEU A 82 6.60 5.00 -12.56
N TRP A 83 5.53 4.20 -12.43
CA TRP A 83 5.48 2.85 -12.98
C TRP A 83 4.61 2.70 -14.23
N GLY A 84 3.75 3.66 -14.53
CA GLY A 84 2.81 3.63 -15.65
C GLY A 84 1.34 3.70 -15.21
N ASN A 85 0.48 4.09 -16.15
CA ASN A 85 -0.95 4.30 -15.91
C ASN A 85 -1.67 3.07 -15.37
N GLU A 86 -1.16 1.86 -15.62
CA GLU A 86 -1.72 0.60 -15.10
C GLU A 86 -1.63 0.49 -13.57
N TYR A 87 -0.71 1.24 -12.94
CA TYR A 87 -0.59 1.33 -11.48
C TYR A 87 -1.29 2.55 -10.89
N ASN A 88 -1.92 3.40 -11.71
CA ASN A 88 -2.64 4.58 -11.25
C ASN A 88 -4.08 4.23 -10.82
N ARG A 89 -4.21 3.31 -9.86
CA ARG A 89 -5.50 2.80 -9.36
C ARG A 89 -5.39 2.27 -7.94
N ALA A 90 -6.53 2.03 -7.30
CA ALA A 90 -6.58 1.19 -6.12
C ALA A 90 -6.50 -0.30 -6.54
N PHE A 91 -5.82 -1.11 -5.73
CA PHE A 91 -5.67 -2.54 -5.90
C PHE A 91 -6.55 -3.25 -4.88
N GLU A 92 -7.44 -4.09 -5.36
CA GLU A 92 -8.22 -5.00 -4.51
C GLU A 92 -7.41 -6.28 -4.26
N ALA A 93 -7.63 -6.92 -3.11
CA ALA A 93 -7.21 -8.30 -2.96
C ALA A 93 -7.83 -9.10 -4.09
N ARG A 94 -7.06 -9.98 -4.75
CA ARG A 94 -7.73 -11.00 -5.56
C ARG A 94 -8.58 -11.81 -4.58
N VAL A 95 -9.88 -11.91 -4.86
CA VAL A 95 -10.71 -12.96 -4.28
C VAL A 95 -10.10 -14.27 -4.78
N ILE A 96 -9.20 -14.86 -3.99
CA ILE A 96 -8.85 -16.26 -4.18
C ILE A 96 -10.11 -16.98 -3.76
N ASN A 97 -10.86 -17.50 -4.75
CA ASN A 97 -11.96 -18.41 -4.48
C ASN A 97 -11.44 -19.47 -3.51
N PRO A 98 -12.06 -19.66 -2.33
CA PRO A 98 -11.88 -20.92 -1.63
C PRO A 98 -12.47 -21.99 -2.55
N GLU A 99 -11.56 -22.85 -2.99
CA GLU A 99 -11.72 -24.16 -3.64
C GLU A 99 -13.15 -24.72 -3.73
#